data_AF-A0A6I7YEA1-F1
#
_entry.id   AF-A0A6I7YEA1-F1
#
_cell.length_a   1.000
_cell.length_b   1.000
_cell.length_c   1.000
_cell.angle_alpha   90.00
_cell.angle_beta   90.00
_cell.angle_gamma   90.00
#
_symmetry.space_group_name_H-M   'P 1'
#
loop_
_entity.id
_entity.type
_entity.pdbx_description
1 polymer ?
#
loop_
_entity_poly.entity_id
_entity_poly.type
_entity_poly.pdbx_seq_one_letter_code
_entity_poly.pdbx_strand_id
1 'polypeptide(L)'
;MFRRQLHTELLRARGTSLVWLPLIAVPLVLLTYNLSRLASPATDATGVLMWQSMYVTGMAAPLVAMFAAAAEAREKRARFGGTHMRLAGLPKVQRTRFLNAERLARLLVVLLSIAVFHVINFGGSWLAVYSRENSSRILAVGVLCFVGSIGIAGLAAAVARLTNLVVTLVVFVIWQLFFALNPVVEADNWWMCPPA
;
A
#
# COMPACT_ATOMS: atom_id res chain seq x y z
N MET A 1 19.71 -17.32 4.63
CA MET A 1 19.63 -16.18 5.59
C MET A 1 18.30 -15.44 5.47
N PHE A 2 17.94 -14.97 4.26
CA PHE A 2 16.68 -14.24 4.00
C PHE A 2 15.40 -14.95 4.46
N ARG A 3 15.25 -16.25 4.16
CA ARG A 3 14.08 -17.05 4.58
C ARG A 3 13.80 -16.97 6.09
N ARG A 4 14.85 -16.98 6.91
CA ARG A 4 14.73 -16.86 8.37
C ARG A 4 14.31 -15.45 8.79
N GLN A 5 14.80 -14.42 8.12
CA GLN A 5 14.41 -13.03 8.37
C GLN A 5 12.94 -12.81 7.99
N LEU A 6 12.50 -13.33 6.85
CA LEU A 6 11.10 -13.28 6.42
C LEU A 6 10.16 -13.99 7.41
N HIS A 7 10.49 -15.21 7.82
CA HIS A 7 9.70 -15.93 8.82
C HIS A 7 9.62 -15.17 10.16
N THR A 8 10.74 -14.59 10.60
CA THR A 8 10.77 -13.78 11.83
C THR A 8 9.89 -12.54 11.68
N GLU A 9 9.93 -11.88 10.54
CA GLU A 9 9.13 -10.68 10.28
C GLU A 9 7.64 -10.99 10.20
N LEU A 10 7.26 -12.12 9.61
CA LEU A 10 5.86 -12.60 9.61
C LEU A 10 5.35 -12.82 11.03
N LEU A 11 6.13 -13.48 11.89
CA LEU A 11 5.78 -13.67 13.29
C LEU A 11 5.64 -12.33 14.03
N ARG A 12 6.56 -11.39 13.79
CA ARG A 12 6.49 -10.06 14.38
C ARG A 12 5.27 -9.27 13.91
N ALA A 13 4.89 -9.40 12.64
CA ALA A 13 3.76 -8.68 12.07
C ALA A 13 2.41 -9.14 12.62
N ARG A 14 2.26 -10.41 13.01
CA ARG A 14 0.99 -10.99 13.52
C ARG A 14 0.36 -10.20 14.67
N GLY A 15 1.17 -9.62 15.56
CA GLY A 15 0.69 -8.85 16.73
C GLY A 15 0.56 -7.35 16.50
N THR A 16 0.50 -6.89 15.24
CA THR A 16 0.69 -5.47 14.90
C THR A 16 -0.47 -4.93 14.08
N SER A 17 -0.56 -3.60 13.99
CA SER A 17 -1.57 -2.93 13.16
C SER A 17 -1.53 -3.38 11.71
N LEU A 18 -0.38 -3.83 11.18
CA LEU A 18 -0.22 -4.23 9.78
C LEU A 18 -1.15 -5.38 9.34
N VAL A 19 -1.60 -6.24 10.26
CA VAL A 19 -2.55 -7.32 9.97
C VAL A 19 -3.99 -6.82 9.89
N TRP A 20 -4.28 -5.75 10.63
CA TRP A 20 -5.62 -5.17 10.74
C TRP A 20 -5.88 -4.08 9.70
N LEU A 21 -4.84 -3.37 9.25
CA LEU A 21 -4.94 -2.33 8.23
C LEU A 21 -5.68 -2.76 6.95
N PRO A 22 -5.51 -4.00 6.42
CA PRO A 22 -6.28 -4.44 5.25
C PRO A 22 -7.79 -4.40 5.45
N LEU A 23 -8.29 -4.52 6.70
CA LEU A 23 -9.73 -4.50 6.97
C LEU A 23 -10.36 -3.13 6.73
N ILE A 24 -9.57 -2.07 6.59
CA ILE A 24 -10.06 -0.75 6.13
C ILE A 24 -10.67 -0.85 4.72
N ALA A 25 -10.29 -1.86 3.92
CA ALA A 25 -10.94 -2.12 2.64
C ALA A 25 -12.43 -2.47 2.77
N VAL A 26 -12.87 -3.07 3.89
CA VAL A 26 -14.28 -3.45 4.08
C VAL A 26 -15.22 -2.24 4.06
N PRO A 27 -15.03 -1.20 4.91
CA PRO A 27 -15.87 -0.01 4.83
C PRO A 27 -15.70 0.72 3.49
N LEU A 28 -14.53 0.69 2.85
CA LEU A 28 -14.35 1.26 1.51
C LEU A 28 -15.23 0.57 0.48
N VAL A 29 -15.26 -0.77 0.43
CA VAL A 29 -16.13 -1.53 -0.49
C VAL A 29 -17.60 -1.18 -0.24
N LEU A 30 -18.03 -1.13 1.02
CA LEU A 30 -19.40 -0.77 1.37
C LEU A 30 -19.74 0.65 0.92
N LEU A 31 -18.86 1.62 1.13
CA LEU A 31 -19.05 3.00 0.68
C LEU A 31 -19.09 3.08 -0.85
N THR A 32 -18.12 2.50 -1.54
CA THR A 32 -18.06 2.46 -3.01
C THR A 32 -19.34 1.88 -3.59
N TYR A 33 -19.82 0.75 -3.07
CA TYR A 33 -21.04 0.12 -3.57
C TYR A 33 -22.28 0.99 -3.30
N ASN A 34 -22.48 1.46 -2.07
CA ASN A 34 -23.68 2.24 -1.74
C ASN A 34 -23.70 3.60 -2.46
N LEU A 35 -22.57 4.31 -2.49
CA LEU A 35 -22.47 5.58 -3.18
C LEU A 35 -22.60 5.43 -4.70
N SER A 36 -22.12 4.31 -5.29
CA SER A 36 -22.33 4.04 -6.71
C SER A 36 -23.80 3.91 -7.08
N ARG A 37 -24.60 3.29 -6.21
CA ARG A 37 -26.06 3.12 -6.41
C ARG A 37 -26.83 4.44 -6.30
N LEU A 38 -26.33 5.38 -5.50
CA LEU A 38 -26.96 6.69 -5.32
C LEU A 38 -26.58 7.65 -6.45
N ALA A 39 -25.34 7.56 -6.93
CA ALA A 39 -24.79 8.53 -7.88
C ALA A 39 -25.09 8.20 -9.35
N SER A 40 -25.29 6.93 -9.71
CA SER A 40 -25.51 6.52 -11.10
C SER A 40 -26.75 5.64 -11.25
N PRO A 41 -27.67 5.97 -12.17
CA PRO A 41 -28.78 5.10 -12.54
C PRO A 41 -28.32 3.94 -13.44
N ALA A 42 -27.05 3.92 -13.88
CA ALA A 42 -26.54 2.89 -14.77
C ALA A 42 -26.56 1.51 -14.09
N THR A 43 -27.05 0.51 -14.83
CA THR A 43 -27.14 -0.88 -14.37
C THR A 43 -25.84 -1.65 -14.58
N ASP A 44 -24.82 -1.04 -15.19
CA ASP A 44 -23.51 -1.63 -15.42
C ASP A 44 -22.54 -1.39 -14.25
N ALA A 45 -21.30 -1.86 -14.36
CA ALA A 45 -20.28 -1.70 -13.32
C ALA A 45 -19.59 -0.32 -13.31
N THR A 46 -19.97 0.60 -14.20
CA THR A 46 -19.24 1.88 -14.39
C THR A 46 -19.31 2.78 -13.18
N GLY A 47 -20.44 2.82 -12.47
CA GLY A 47 -20.56 3.59 -11.23
C GLY A 47 -19.55 3.15 -10.17
N VAL A 48 -19.35 1.84 -10.01
CA VAL A 48 -18.34 1.30 -9.07
C VAL A 48 -16.92 1.63 -9.54
N LEU A 49 -16.65 1.52 -10.85
CA LEU A 49 -15.36 1.89 -11.43
C LEU A 49 -15.01 3.37 -11.21
N MET A 50 -15.99 4.27 -11.33
CA MET A 50 -15.82 5.71 -11.05
C MET A 50 -15.43 5.96 -9.59
N TRP A 51 -16.07 5.28 -8.63
CA TRP A 51 -15.70 5.41 -7.23
C TRP A 51 -14.33 4.79 -6.94
N GLN A 52 -13.98 3.69 -7.60
CA GLN A 52 -12.63 3.12 -7.50
C GLN A 52 -11.57 4.06 -8.10
N SER A 53 -11.85 4.74 -9.21
CA SER A 53 -10.92 5.73 -9.76
C SER A 53 -10.72 6.90 -8.81
N MET A 54 -11.78 7.42 -8.18
CA MET A 54 -11.68 8.46 -7.14
C MET A 54 -10.87 8.00 -5.93
N TYR A 55 -11.03 6.75 -5.49
CA TYR A 55 -10.20 6.18 -4.43
C TYR A 55 -8.71 6.17 -4.84
N VAL A 56 -8.42 5.67 -6.05
CA VAL A 56 -7.06 5.55 -6.58
C VAL A 56 -6.38 6.91 -6.70
N THR A 57 -7.08 7.90 -7.25
CA THR A 57 -6.54 9.25 -7.47
C THR A 57 -6.64 10.17 -6.27
N GLY A 58 -7.46 9.84 -5.26
CA GLY A 58 -7.67 10.67 -4.08
C GLY A 58 -6.90 10.21 -2.83
N MET A 59 -6.66 8.91 -2.65
CA MET A 59 -6.21 8.38 -1.35
C MET A 59 -5.24 7.18 -1.40
N ALA A 60 -4.94 6.61 -2.57
CA ALA A 60 -4.14 5.38 -2.62
C ALA A 60 -2.72 5.56 -2.08
N ALA A 61 -1.99 6.59 -2.49
CA ALA A 61 -0.63 6.84 -2.03
C ALA A 61 -0.52 7.02 -0.50
N PRO A 62 -1.31 7.87 0.17
CA PRO A 62 -1.23 8.02 1.62
C PRO A 62 -1.67 6.74 2.36
N LEU A 63 -2.62 5.97 1.82
CA LEU A 63 -3.00 4.69 2.40
C LEU A 63 -1.87 3.68 2.30
N VAL A 64 -1.27 3.50 1.12
CA VAL A 64 -0.10 2.62 0.92
C VAL A 64 1.06 3.06 1.82
N ALA A 65 1.30 4.36 1.91
CA ALA A 65 2.32 4.92 2.80
C ALA A 65 2.04 4.61 4.28
N MET A 66 0.77 4.57 4.70
CA MET A 66 0.38 4.17 6.05
C MET A 66 0.80 2.72 6.37
N PHE A 67 0.61 1.77 5.45
CA PHE A 67 1.08 0.39 5.63
C PHE A 67 2.59 0.32 5.84
N ALA A 68 3.35 0.98 4.97
CA ALA A 68 4.81 1.01 5.05
C ALA A 68 5.31 1.72 6.32
N ALA A 69 4.74 2.89 6.63
CA ALA A 69 5.12 3.70 7.77
C ALA A 69 4.77 3.03 9.11
N ALA A 70 3.65 2.30 9.20
CA ALA A 70 3.29 1.53 10.39
C ALA A 70 4.33 0.45 10.71
N ALA A 71 4.79 -0.29 9.69
CA ALA A 71 5.82 -1.31 9.85
C ALA A 71 7.16 -0.71 10.31
N GLU A 72 7.54 0.45 9.76
CA GLU A 72 8.78 1.14 10.15
C GLU A 72 8.68 1.78 11.54
N ALA A 73 7.53 2.36 11.88
CA ALA A 73 7.28 2.91 13.21
C ALA A 73 7.33 1.84 14.31
N ARG A 74 6.79 0.65 14.05
CA ARG A 74 6.91 -0.51 14.94
C ARG A 74 8.36 -0.84 15.24
N GLU A 75 9.18 -0.88 14.20
CA GLU A 75 10.57 -1.30 14.31
C GLU A 75 11.44 -0.23 14.99
N LYS A 76 11.15 1.05 14.76
CA LYS A 76 11.73 2.15 15.54
C LYS A 76 11.38 2.06 17.02
N ARG A 77 10.11 1.80 17.36
CA ARG A 77 9.66 1.62 18.75
C ARG A 77 10.36 0.44 19.43
N ALA A 78 10.57 -0.64 18.70
CA ALA A 78 11.30 -1.81 19.18
C ALA A 78 12.83 -1.63 19.20
N ARG A 79 13.36 -0.42 18.92
CA ARG A 79 14.81 -0.14 18.76
C ARG A 79 15.49 -1.13 17.80
N PHE A 80 14.78 -1.48 16.72
CA PHE A 80 15.16 -2.49 15.74
C PHE A 80 15.54 -3.83 16.36
N GLY A 81 14.95 -4.20 17.51
CA GLY A 81 15.22 -5.46 18.22
C GLY A 81 16.68 -5.62 18.67
N GLY A 82 17.41 -4.53 18.90
CA GLY A 82 18.82 -4.57 19.29
C GLY A 82 19.76 -5.01 18.17
N THR A 83 19.31 -5.03 16.91
CA THR A 83 20.13 -5.38 15.73
C THR A 83 21.41 -4.55 15.66
N HIS A 84 21.36 -3.28 16.05
CA HIS A 84 22.53 -2.42 16.12
C HIS A 84 23.63 -2.96 17.05
N MET A 85 23.28 -3.63 18.15
CA MET A 85 24.26 -4.27 19.05
C MET A 85 24.77 -5.59 18.50
N ARG A 86 23.89 -6.42 17.89
CA ARG A 86 24.31 -7.67 17.23
C ARG A 86 25.25 -7.47 16.05
N LEU A 87 25.20 -6.30 15.42
CA LEU A 87 25.97 -5.97 14.21
C LEU A 87 27.27 -5.20 14.51
N ALA A 88 27.58 -4.88 15.78
CA ALA A 88 28.70 -4.00 16.15
C ALA A 88 30.08 -4.59 15.82
N GLY A 89 30.24 -5.92 15.81
CA GLY A 89 31.50 -6.61 15.51
C GLY A 89 31.61 -7.18 14.10
N LEU A 90 30.62 -7.00 13.23
CA LEU A 90 30.60 -7.60 11.89
C LEU A 90 31.26 -6.71 10.83
N PRO A 91 31.93 -7.29 9.82
CA PRO A 91 32.44 -6.54 8.67
C PRO A 91 31.33 -5.72 7.99
N LYS A 92 31.67 -4.51 7.51
CA LYS A 92 30.73 -3.56 6.87
C LYS A 92 29.87 -4.22 5.79
N VAL A 93 30.46 -5.09 4.96
CA VAL A 93 29.77 -5.79 3.87
C VAL A 93 28.68 -6.74 4.40
N GLN A 94 29.00 -7.54 5.43
CA GLN A 94 28.05 -8.47 6.04
C GLN A 94 26.93 -7.72 6.77
N ARG A 95 27.27 -6.63 7.47
CA ARG A 95 26.31 -5.75 8.13
C ARG A 95 25.29 -5.18 7.15
N THR A 96 25.74 -4.64 6.02
CA THR A 96 24.86 -4.07 5.00
C THR A 96 23.95 -5.13 4.38
N ARG A 97 24.48 -6.32 4.06
CA ARG A 97 23.67 -7.43 3.55
C ARG A 97 22.58 -7.85 4.52
N PHE A 98 22.92 -7.95 5.81
CA PHE A 98 21.96 -8.31 6.85
C PHE A 98 20.83 -7.28 6.96
N LEU A 99 21.17 -5.99 7.05
CA LEU A 99 20.21 -4.90 7.15
C LEU A 99 19.30 -4.81 5.92
N ASN A 100 19.86 -4.97 4.72
CA ASN A 100 19.08 -4.95 3.49
C ASN A 100 18.12 -6.13 3.42
N ALA A 101 18.53 -7.30 3.89
CA ALA A 101 17.68 -8.47 3.92
C ALA A 101 16.54 -8.34 4.95
N GLU A 102 16.76 -7.71 6.10
CA GLU A 102 15.69 -7.37 7.05
C GLU A 102 14.72 -6.32 6.48
N ARG A 103 15.24 -5.28 5.83
CA ARG A 103 14.43 -4.25 5.17
C ARG A 103 13.56 -4.83 4.06
N LEU A 104 14.14 -5.72 3.24
CA LEU A 104 13.42 -6.41 2.18
C LEU A 104 12.35 -7.34 2.77
N ALA A 105 12.67 -8.10 3.82
CA ALA A 105 11.69 -8.96 4.49
C ALA A 105 10.48 -8.17 5.01
N ARG A 106 10.74 -7.02 5.65
CA ARG A 106 9.68 -6.08 6.10
C ARG A 106 8.86 -5.55 4.94
N LEU A 107 9.52 -5.11 3.88
CA LEU A 107 8.82 -4.62 2.70
C LEU A 107 7.93 -5.71 2.09
N LEU A 108 8.40 -6.96 1.98
CA LEU A 108 7.56 -8.06 1.49
C LEU A 108 6.32 -8.30 2.36
N VAL A 109 6.43 -8.19 3.68
CA VAL A 109 5.28 -8.33 4.57
C VAL A 109 4.31 -7.16 4.41
N VAL A 110 4.82 -5.94 4.22
CA VAL A 110 4.01 -4.76 3.88
C VAL A 110 3.28 -4.98 2.54
N LEU A 111 3.99 -5.43 1.51
CA LEU A 111 3.41 -5.72 0.19
C LEU A 111 2.36 -6.83 0.26
N LEU A 112 2.58 -7.87 1.08
CA LEU A 112 1.58 -8.89 1.33
C LEU A 112 0.31 -8.29 1.97
N SER A 113 0.47 -7.40 2.95
CA SER A 113 -0.66 -6.72 3.59
C SER A 113 -1.41 -5.82 2.59
N ILE A 114 -0.68 -5.07 1.75
CA ILE A 114 -1.25 -4.27 0.66
C ILE A 114 -1.96 -5.16 -0.37
N ALA A 115 -1.42 -6.34 -0.69
CA ALA A 115 -2.05 -7.29 -1.59
C ALA A 115 -3.38 -7.79 -1.02
N VAL A 116 -3.41 -8.15 0.26
CA VAL A 116 -4.66 -8.52 0.96
C VAL A 116 -5.67 -7.37 0.93
N PHE A 117 -5.22 -6.13 1.17
CA PHE A 117 -6.08 -4.95 1.05
C PHE A 117 -6.67 -4.82 -0.36
N HIS A 118 -5.86 -4.98 -1.42
CA HIS A 118 -6.33 -4.90 -2.81
C HIS A 118 -7.32 -6.02 -3.15
N VAL A 119 -7.07 -7.25 -2.67
CA VAL A 119 -8.00 -8.38 -2.83
C VAL A 119 -9.34 -8.08 -2.17
N ILE A 120 -9.34 -7.54 -0.95
CA ILE A 120 -10.59 -7.18 -0.27
C ILE A 120 -11.27 -6.00 -0.98
N ASN A 121 -10.54 -4.94 -1.34
CA ASN A 121 -11.11 -3.73 -1.92
C ASN A 121 -11.64 -3.96 -3.35
N PHE A 122 -10.78 -4.38 -4.28
CA PHE A 122 -11.17 -4.59 -5.67
C PHE A 122 -11.93 -5.90 -5.87
N GLY A 123 -11.52 -6.98 -5.18
CA GLY A 123 -12.25 -8.25 -5.23
C GLY A 123 -13.63 -8.15 -4.58
N GLY A 124 -13.75 -7.48 -3.42
CA GLY A 124 -15.05 -7.22 -2.79
C GLY A 124 -15.94 -6.31 -3.63
N SER A 125 -15.39 -5.26 -4.23
CA SER A 125 -16.14 -4.39 -5.15
C SER A 125 -16.60 -5.14 -6.39
N TRP A 126 -15.75 -6.00 -6.97
CA TRP A 126 -16.12 -6.87 -8.08
C TRP A 126 -17.22 -7.86 -7.69
N LEU A 127 -17.09 -8.53 -6.54
CA LEU A 127 -18.11 -9.46 -6.04
C LEU A 127 -19.47 -8.78 -5.86
N ALA A 128 -19.50 -7.51 -5.47
CA ALA A 128 -20.76 -6.76 -5.32
C ALA A 128 -21.48 -6.49 -6.65
N VAL A 129 -20.77 -6.57 -7.79
CA VAL A 129 -21.32 -6.31 -9.13
C VAL A 129 -20.93 -7.36 -10.18
N TYR A 130 -20.60 -8.58 -9.76
CA TYR A 130 -20.00 -9.60 -10.64
C TYR A 130 -20.87 -9.92 -11.86
N SER A 131 -22.20 -9.85 -11.69
CA SER A 131 -23.20 -10.12 -12.73
C SER A 131 -23.43 -8.95 -13.70
N ARG A 132 -22.82 -7.79 -13.46
CA ARG A 132 -22.98 -6.60 -14.30
C ARG A 132 -21.95 -6.59 -15.44
N GLU A 133 -22.32 -5.97 -16.54
CA GLU A 133 -21.39 -5.73 -17.64
C GLU A 133 -20.18 -4.89 -17.18
N ASN A 134 -19.02 -5.17 -17.79
CA ASN A 134 -17.74 -4.53 -17.48
C ASN A 134 -17.19 -4.76 -16.05
N SER A 135 -17.77 -5.66 -15.25
CA SER A 135 -17.32 -5.93 -13.88
C SER A 135 -15.87 -6.42 -13.81
N SER A 136 -15.40 -7.19 -14.80
CA SER A 136 -14.02 -7.70 -14.88
C SER A 136 -12.95 -6.60 -14.92
N ARG A 137 -13.30 -5.39 -15.40
CA ARG A 137 -12.39 -4.24 -15.42
C ARG A 137 -11.97 -3.82 -14.01
N ILE A 138 -12.81 -4.03 -12.99
CA ILE A 138 -12.50 -3.71 -11.59
C ILE A 138 -11.28 -4.51 -11.11
N LEU A 139 -11.21 -5.79 -11.48
CA LEU A 139 -10.07 -6.65 -11.14
C LEU A 139 -8.81 -6.22 -11.88
N ALA A 140 -8.91 -5.90 -13.17
CA ALA A 140 -7.78 -5.42 -13.97
C ALA A 140 -7.18 -4.13 -13.39
N VAL A 141 -8.03 -3.16 -13.03
CA VAL A 141 -7.62 -1.93 -12.34
C VAL A 141 -6.96 -2.27 -11.01
N GLY A 142 -7.54 -3.18 -10.22
CA GLY A 142 -6.98 -3.58 -8.93
C GLY A 142 -5.56 -4.17 -9.03
N VAL A 143 -5.29 -4.96 -10.07
CA VAL A 143 -3.94 -5.50 -10.33
C VAL A 143 -2.97 -4.38 -10.69
N LEU A 144 -3.37 -3.45 -11.57
CA LEU A 144 -2.52 -2.32 -11.96
C LEU A 144 -2.22 -1.41 -10.76
N CYS A 145 -3.22 -1.09 -9.94
CA CYS A 145 -3.05 -0.32 -8.71
C CYS A 145 -2.12 -1.03 -7.71
N PHE A 146 -2.19 -2.36 -7.61
CA PHE A 146 -1.26 -3.11 -6.77
C PHE A 146 0.18 -3.01 -7.27
N VAL A 147 0.39 -3.10 -8.59
CA VAL A 147 1.72 -2.96 -9.19
C VAL A 147 2.29 -1.56 -8.93
N GLY A 148 1.51 -0.51 -9.12
CA GLY A 148 1.91 0.86 -8.78
C GLY A 148 2.28 1.01 -7.29
N SER A 149 1.48 0.38 -6.42
CA SER A 149 1.64 0.48 -4.97
C SER A 149 3.00 -0.05 -4.48
N ILE A 150 3.67 -0.91 -5.25
CA ILE A 150 4.99 -1.45 -4.91
C ILE A 150 6.02 -0.31 -4.80
N GLY A 151 6.03 0.61 -5.75
CA GLY A 151 6.96 1.74 -5.78
C GLY A 151 6.71 2.69 -4.61
N ILE A 152 5.44 3.06 -4.41
CA ILE A 152 4.99 3.92 -3.32
C ILE A 152 5.35 3.31 -1.96
N ALA A 153 5.08 2.01 -1.74
CA ALA A 153 5.41 1.32 -0.50
C ALA A 153 6.92 1.34 -0.22
N GLY A 154 7.75 1.13 -1.24
CA GLY A 154 9.21 1.19 -1.13
C GLY A 154 9.72 2.58 -0.74
N LEU A 155 9.24 3.63 -1.42
CA LEU A 155 9.56 5.02 -1.12
C LEU A 155 9.06 5.43 0.27
N ALA A 156 7.83 5.09 0.62
CA ALA A 156 7.25 5.38 1.92
C ALA A 156 8.01 4.69 3.05
N ALA A 157 8.43 3.44 2.86
CA ALA A 157 9.29 2.75 3.83
C ALA A 157 10.64 3.47 3.98
N ALA A 158 11.22 4.01 2.91
CA ALA A 158 12.45 4.78 2.98
C ALA A 158 12.27 6.10 3.75
N VAL A 159 11.24 6.88 3.41
CA VAL A 159 10.91 8.14 4.11
C VAL A 159 10.62 7.87 5.59
N ALA A 160 9.82 6.84 5.90
CA ALA A 160 9.47 6.48 7.27
C ALA A 160 10.68 6.04 8.09
N ARG A 161 11.68 5.39 7.47
CA ARG A 161 12.96 5.08 8.13
C ARG A 161 13.76 6.33 8.48
N LEU A 162 13.80 7.32 7.60
CA LEU A 162 14.55 8.56 7.81
C LEU A 162 13.85 9.51 8.79
N THR A 163 12.51 9.50 8.82
CA THR A 163 11.72 10.50 9.54
C THR A 163 10.85 9.85 10.62
N ASN A 164 9.53 9.82 10.43
CA ASN A 164 8.54 9.18 11.28
C ASN A 164 7.24 8.93 10.48
N LEU A 165 6.24 8.35 11.14
CA LEU A 165 4.95 8.04 10.52
C LEU A 165 4.24 9.30 10.00
N VAL A 166 4.15 10.35 10.81
CA VAL A 166 3.40 11.58 10.47
C VAL A 166 3.99 12.27 9.26
N VAL A 167 5.31 12.47 9.26
CA VAL A 167 6.02 13.10 8.13
C VAL A 167 5.85 12.28 6.86
N THR A 168 5.89 10.95 6.95
CA THR A 168 5.66 10.08 5.79
C THR A 168 4.25 10.27 5.23
N LEU A 169 3.23 10.29 6.09
CA LEU A 169 1.86 10.52 5.63
C LEU A 169 1.69 11.88 4.97
N VAL A 170 2.23 12.95 5.55
CA VAL A 170 2.17 14.30 4.96
C VAL A 170 2.83 14.33 3.58
N VAL A 171 4.01 13.72 3.44
CA VAL A 171 4.72 13.62 2.14
C VAL A 171 3.86 12.91 1.10
N PHE A 172 3.21 11.80 1.46
CA PHE A 172 2.41 11.03 0.50
C PHE A 172 1.00 11.62 0.26
N VAL A 173 0.49 12.44 1.16
CA VAL A 173 -0.67 13.31 0.86
C VAL A 173 -0.28 14.37 -0.16
N ILE A 174 0.87 15.05 0.02
CA ILE A 174 1.37 16.03 -0.95
C ILE A 174 1.66 15.35 -2.29
N TRP A 175 2.24 14.15 -2.28
CA TRP A 175 2.45 13.32 -3.47
C TRP A 175 1.13 13.09 -4.22
N GLN A 176 0.11 12.59 -3.52
CA GLN A 176 -1.20 12.33 -4.13
C GLN A 176 -1.79 13.60 -4.75
N LEU A 177 -1.77 14.71 -4.02
CA LEU A 177 -2.31 15.99 -4.50
C LEU A 177 -1.56 16.49 -5.73
N PHE A 178 -0.24 16.39 -5.75
CA PHE A 178 0.59 16.83 -6.87
C PHE A 178 0.37 15.96 -8.12
N PHE A 179 0.35 14.64 -7.95
CA PHE A 179 0.18 13.69 -9.06
C PHE A 179 -1.29 13.51 -9.49
N ALA A 180 -2.24 14.15 -8.80
CA ALA A 180 -3.63 14.26 -9.23
C ALA A 180 -3.91 15.52 -10.07
N LEU A 181 -2.93 16.43 -10.23
CA LEU A 181 -3.10 17.64 -11.03
C LEU A 181 -3.14 17.30 -12.53
N ASN A 182 -4.07 17.94 -13.27
CA ASN A 182 -4.22 17.82 -14.73
C ASN A 182 -2.89 17.84 -15.53
N PRO A 183 -1.97 18.80 -15.32
CA PRO A 183 -0.72 18.84 -16.09
C PRO A 183 0.20 17.63 -15.87
N VAL A 184 -0.06 16.79 -14.88
CA VAL A 184 0.74 15.61 -14.55
C VAL A 184 0.05 14.31 -14.97
N VAL A 185 -1.26 14.20 -14.76
CA VAL A 185 -2.05 13.02 -15.15
C VAL A 185 -2.20 12.90 -16.68
N GLU A 186 -2.28 14.03 -17.38
CA GLU A 186 -2.44 14.07 -18.84
C GLU A 186 -1.10 14.17 -19.59
N ALA A 187 0.03 14.19 -18.88
CA ALA A 187 1.35 14.27 -19.50
C ALA A 187 1.76 12.93 -20.13
N ASP A 188 2.54 12.95 -21.21
CA ASP A 188 3.03 11.75 -21.90
C ASP A 188 3.85 10.79 -21.01
N ASN A 189 4.34 11.29 -19.88
CA ASN A 189 5.11 10.56 -18.86
C ASN A 189 4.33 10.26 -17.57
N TRP A 190 3.00 10.37 -17.57
CA TRP A 190 2.15 10.12 -16.40
C TRP A 190 2.43 8.76 -15.73
N TRP A 191 2.82 7.76 -16.52
CA TRP A 191 3.14 6.40 -16.08
C TRP A 191 4.44 6.31 -15.25
N MET A 192 5.32 7.31 -15.27
CA MET A 192 6.57 7.29 -14.50
C MET A 192 6.34 7.53 -13.01
N CYS A 193 5.30 8.29 -12.66
CA CYS A 193 4.98 8.66 -11.28
C CYS A 193 3.47 8.53 -11.05
N PRO A 194 2.96 7.29 -10.96
CA PRO A 194 1.54 7.11 -10.80
C PRO A 194 1.08 7.60 -9.41
N PRO A 195 -0.15 8.11 -9.30
CA PRO A 195 -0.76 8.47 -8.01
C PRO A 195 -1.01 7.24 -7.12
N ALA A 196 -0.96 6.03 -7.69
CA ALA A 196 -1.07 4.75 -7.00
C ALA A 196 -0.14 3.72 -7.61
#